data_AF-A0A9C9KT84-F1
#
_entry.id   AF-A0A9C9KT84-F1
#
_cell.length_a   1.000
_cell.length_b   1.000
_cell.length_c   1.000
_cell.angle_alpha   90.00
_cell.angle_beta   90.00
_cell.angle_gamma   90.00
#
_symmetry.space_group_name_H-M   'P 1'
#
loop_
_entity.id
_entity.type
_entity.pdbx_description
1 polymer ?
#
loop_
_entity_poly.entity_id
_entity_poly.type
_entity_poly.pdbx_seq_one_letter_code
_entity_poly.pdbx_strand_id
1 'polypeptide(L)'
;MKTRISVKAVGHASSLFLAISFTLCVLWDLILPTYAMHESWQQFLPGFQWLSWQSFALGLAESYAYGWFVALVWVPLFNIFSTSTADQTDTGKSCCGNH
;
A
#
# COMPACT_ATOMS: atom_id res chain seq x y z
N MET A 1 -4.91 -19.92 -14.88
CA MET A 1 -5.73 -18.99 -14.07
C MET A 1 -5.14 -17.59 -14.22
N LYS A 2 -5.94 -16.61 -14.66
CA LYS A 2 -5.49 -15.21 -14.82
C LYS A 2 -5.61 -14.54 -13.44
N THR A 3 -4.58 -14.64 -12.61
CA THR A 3 -4.61 -14.14 -11.23
C THR A 3 -4.51 -12.61 -11.25
N ARG A 4 -5.66 -11.92 -11.25
CA ARG A 4 -5.76 -10.47 -11.13
C ARG A 4 -5.87 -10.09 -9.65
N ILE A 5 -4.99 -9.20 -9.20
CA ILE A 5 -5.02 -8.70 -7.83
C ILE A 5 -6.09 -7.60 -7.71
N SER A 6 -6.89 -7.65 -6.64
CA SER A 6 -7.91 -6.65 -6.33
C SER A 6 -7.29 -5.42 -5.68
N VAL A 7 -7.41 -4.26 -6.34
CA VAL A 7 -6.91 -2.97 -5.84
C VAL A 7 -7.49 -2.63 -4.47
N LYS A 8 -8.79 -2.90 -4.25
CA LYS A 8 -9.45 -2.58 -2.98
C LYS A 8 -8.91 -3.41 -1.82
N ALA A 9 -8.69 -4.70 -2.06
CA ALA A 9 -8.16 -5.59 -1.04
C ALA A 9 -6.73 -5.19 -0.65
N VAL A 10 -5.87 -4.92 -1.66
CA VAL A 10 -4.50 -4.46 -1.42
C VAL A 10 -4.50 -3.10 -0.73
N GLY A 11 -5.32 -2.15 -1.19
CA GLY A 11 -5.41 -0.80 -0.62
C GLY A 11 -5.71 -0.81 0.87
N HIS A 12 -6.75 -1.53 1.30
CA HIS A 12 -7.05 -1.61 2.73
C HIS A 12 -5.98 -2.36 3.53
N ALA A 13 -5.43 -3.45 2.99
CA ALA A 13 -4.40 -4.22 3.68
C ALA A 13 -3.09 -3.43 3.87
N SER A 14 -2.59 -2.79 2.81
CA SER A 14 -1.37 -1.97 2.87
C SER A 14 -1.55 -0.75 3.76
N SER A 15 -2.71 -0.10 3.71
CA SER A 15 -3.02 1.07 4.53
C SER A 15 -3.11 0.73 6.01
N LEU A 16 -3.78 -0.38 6.36
CA LEU A 16 -3.89 -0.82 7.74
C LEU A 16 -2.53 -1.29 8.27
N PHE A 17 -1.74 -2.00 7.45
CA PHE A 17 -0.37 -2.38 7.80
C PHE A 17 0.48 -1.15 8.13
N LEU A 18 0.51 -0.13 7.26
CA LEU A 18 1.27 1.10 7.51
C LEU A 18 0.77 1.86 8.75
N ALA A 19 -0.54 1.98 8.94
CA ALA A 19 -1.11 2.66 10.11
C ALA A 19 -0.75 1.94 11.43
N ILE A 20 -0.77 0.60 11.43
CA ILE A 20 -0.35 -0.20 12.59
C ILE A 20 1.15 -0.03 12.83
N SER A 21 2.00 -0.14 11.79
CA SER A 21 3.44 0.07 11.91
C SER A 21 3.80 1.45 12.46
N PHE A 22 3.17 2.50 11.93
CA PHE A 22 3.32 3.87 12.45
C PHE A 22 2.98 3.95 13.94
N THR A 23 1.84 3.38 14.36
CA THR A 23 1.43 3.38 15.76
C THR A 23 2.44 2.65 16.64
N LEU A 24 2.91 1.47 16.21
CA LEU A 24 3.93 0.71 16.94
C LEU A 24 5.25 1.48 17.05
N CYS A 25 5.67 2.19 16.00
CA CYS A 25 6.87 3.04 16.05
C CYS A 25 6.71 4.19 17.06
N VAL A 26 5.56 4.87 17.07
CA VAL A 26 5.31 5.94 18.05
C VAL A 26 5.31 5.40 19.48
N LEU A 27 4.69 4.24 19.71
CA LEU A 27 4.71 3.58 21.02
C LEU A 27 6.13 3.15 21.45
N TRP A 28 6.92 2.66 20.50
CA TRP A 28 8.32 2.28 20.76
C TRP A 28 9.17 3.48 21.17
N ASP A 29 9.06 4.60 20.45
CA ASP A 29 9.82 5.82 20.77
C ASP A 29 9.44 6.40 22.15
N LEU A 30 8.21 6.17 22.61
CA LEU A 30 7.77 6.54 23.96
C LEU A 30 8.43 5.68 25.06
N ILE A 31 8.70 4.40 24.77
CA ILE A 31 9.31 3.47 25.73
C ILE A 31 10.84 3.60 25.71
N LEU A 32 11.43 3.84 24.53
CA LEU A 32 12.87 3.85 24.29
C LEU A 32 13.30 5.11 23.50
N PRO A 33 13.31 6.29 24.14
CA PRO A 33 13.57 7.57 23.47
C PRO A 33 14.99 7.68 22.88
N THR A 34 15.94 6.86 23.33
CA THR A 34 17.31 6.84 22.81
C THR A 34 17.41 6.28 21.38
N TYR A 35 16.38 5.55 20.93
CA TYR A 35 16.31 4.96 19.58
C TYR A 35 15.14 5.55 18.78
N ALA A 36 14.91 6.86 18.93
CA ALA A 36 13.76 7.52 18.34
C ALA A 36 13.73 7.39 16.80
N MET A 37 12.63 6.85 16.27
CA MET A 37 12.39 6.67 14.84
C MET A 37 11.51 7.76 14.23
N HIS A 38 10.94 8.65 15.05
CA HIS A 38 10.03 9.69 14.60
C HIS A 38 10.62 10.66 13.60
N GLU A 39 11.92 10.92 13.63
CA GLU A 39 12.57 11.82 12.68
C GLU A 39 12.40 11.34 11.24
N SER A 40 12.44 10.00 11.03
CA SER A 40 12.17 9.41 9.72
C SER A 40 10.72 9.70 9.29
N TRP A 41 9.76 9.56 10.20
CA TRP A 41 8.35 9.83 9.91
C TRP A 41 8.08 11.31 9.63
N GLN A 42 8.75 12.24 10.31
CA GLN A 42 8.62 13.68 10.05
C GLN A 42 9.06 14.04 8.62
N GLN A 43 10.05 13.34 8.06
CA GLN A 43 10.48 13.56 6.67
C GLN A 43 9.46 13.01 5.66
N PHE A 44 8.76 11.93 5.98
CA PHE A 44 7.76 11.33 5.11
C PHE A 44 6.37 11.98 5.21
N LEU A 45 6.05 12.60 6.35
CA LEU A 45 4.72 13.09 6.70
C LEU A 45 4.76 14.61 6.94
N PRO A 46 4.49 15.44 5.90
CA PRO A 46 4.73 16.89 5.96
C PRO A 46 3.87 17.70 6.95
N GLY A 47 3.02 17.07 7.78
CA GLY A 47 2.35 17.70 8.92
C GLY A 47 2.64 17.06 10.28
N PHE A 48 3.42 15.98 10.33
CA PHE A 48 3.75 15.29 11.57
C PHE A 48 4.90 16.02 12.28
N GLN A 49 4.64 16.62 13.45
CA GLN A 49 5.64 17.41 14.17
C GLN A 49 6.17 16.80 15.48
N TRP A 50 5.73 15.60 15.88
CA TRP A 50 5.97 14.93 17.19
C TRP A 50 4.75 14.97 18.14
N LEU A 51 4.89 14.46 19.37
CA LEU A 51 3.85 13.97 20.29
C LEU A 51 2.74 15.00 20.63
N SER A 52 1.85 15.24 19.69
CA SER A 52 0.57 15.90 19.88
C SER A 52 -0.53 14.99 19.36
N TRP A 53 -1.70 15.03 20.01
CA TRP A 53 -2.85 14.22 19.58
C TRP A 53 -3.24 14.51 18.12
N GLN A 54 -3.11 15.77 17.70
CA GLN A 54 -3.40 16.22 16.34
C GLN A 54 -2.38 15.67 15.34
N SER A 55 -1.08 15.77 15.65
CA SER A 55 0.00 15.22 14.81
C SER A 55 -0.15 13.71 14.65
N PHE A 56 -0.46 12.98 15.73
CA PHE A 56 -0.65 11.53 15.68
C PHE A 56 -1.84 11.13 14.78
N ALA A 57 -2.99 11.78 14.94
CA ALA A 57 -4.15 11.53 14.10
C ALA A 57 -3.88 11.86 12.62
N LEU A 58 -3.13 12.94 12.36
CA LEU A 58 -2.71 13.29 11.01
C LEU A 58 -1.76 12.24 10.42
N GLY A 59 -0.76 11.79 11.19
CA GLY A 59 0.18 10.76 10.76
C GLY A 59 -0.49 9.42 10.47
N LEU A 60 -1.55 9.06 11.20
CA LEU A 60 -2.40 7.90 10.88
C LEU A 60 -3.14 8.09 9.54
N ALA A 61 -3.74 9.25 9.32
CA ALA A 61 -4.46 9.55 8.09
C ALA A 61 -3.53 9.56 6.87
N GLU A 62 -2.35 10.18 7.00
CA GLU A 62 -1.34 10.20 5.96
C GLU A 62 -0.78 8.80 5.70
N SER A 63 -0.46 8.02 6.75
CA SER A 63 -0.01 6.62 6.60
C SER A 63 -1.04 5.75 5.87
N TYR A 64 -2.33 5.96 6.17
CA TYR A 64 -3.41 5.29 5.46
C TYR A 64 -3.48 5.73 3.98
N ALA A 65 -3.34 7.02 3.71
CA ALA A 65 -3.31 7.55 2.35
C ALA A 65 -2.11 6.99 1.54
N TYR A 66 -0.93 6.88 2.16
CA TYR A 66 0.25 6.29 1.53
C TYR A 66 0.06 4.81 1.21
N GLY A 67 -0.64 4.04 2.05
CA GLY A 67 -0.99 2.65 1.74
C GLY A 67 -1.87 2.53 0.49
N TRP A 68 -2.84 3.44 0.33
CA TRP A 68 -3.65 3.56 -0.87
C TRP A 68 -2.84 4.00 -2.08
N PHE A 69 -1.93 4.96 -1.93
CA PHE A 69 -1.01 5.37 -2.99
C PHE A 69 -0.23 4.17 -3.53
N VAL A 70 0.36 3.35 -2.65
CA VAL A 70 1.06 2.12 -3.05
C VAL A 70 0.13 1.18 -3.82
N ALA A 71 -1.09 0.95 -3.33
CA ALA A 71 -2.03 0.06 -4.00
C ALA A 71 -2.48 0.56 -5.38
N LEU A 72 -2.75 1.86 -5.51
CA LEU A 72 -3.19 2.48 -6.77
C LEU A 72 -2.09 2.50 -7.82
N VAL A 73 -0.82 2.60 -7.43
CA VAL A 73 0.31 2.59 -8.36
C VAL A 73 0.76 1.15 -8.66
N TRP A 74 0.99 0.34 -7.63
CA TRP A 74 1.60 -0.98 -7.77
C TRP A 74 0.65 -2.02 -8.36
N VAL A 75 -0.64 -2.03 -7.97
CA VAL A 75 -1.57 -3.08 -8.44
C VAL A 75 -1.84 -3.00 -9.94
N PRO A 76 -2.09 -1.83 -10.57
CA PRO A 76 -2.21 -1.73 -12.02
C PRO A 76 -0.93 -2.17 -12.74
N LEU A 77 0.25 -1.74 -12.26
CA LEU A 77 1.54 -2.17 -12.81
C LEU A 77 1.70 -3.68 -12.75
N PHE A 78 1.45 -4.29 -11.59
CA PHE A 78 1.49 -5.74 -11.41
C PHE A 78 0.53 -6.45 -12.39
N ASN A 79 -0.69 -5.94 -12.52
CA ASN A 79 -1.71 -6.52 -13.41
C ASN A 79 -1.34 -6.39 -14.90
N ILE A 80 -0.56 -5.38 -15.31
CA ILE A 80 -0.06 -5.21 -16.68
C ILE A 80 1.08 -6.19 -16.96
N PHE A 81 2.09 -6.24 -16.09
CA PHE A 81 3.24 -7.11 -16.28
C PHE A 81 2.88 -8.59 -16.15
N SER A 82 1.90 -8.94 -15.29
CA SER A 82 1.40 -10.32 -15.17
C SER A 82 0.53 -10.77 -16.36
N THR A 83 -0.04 -9.85 -17.14
CA THR A 83 -0.80 -10.21 -18.35
C THR A 83 0.05 -10.54 -19.57
N SER A 84 1.36 -10.21 -19.56
CA SER A 84 2.26 -10.46 -20.70
C SER A 84 2.51 -11.95 -20.99
N THR A 85 2.07 -12.85 -20.10
CA THR A 85 2.19 -14.31 -20.28
C THR A 85 0.89 -14.97 -20.79
N ALA A 86 -0.22 -14.23 -20.93
CA ALA A 86 -1.54 -14.81 -21.15
C ALA A 86 -2.23 -14.42 -22.47
N ASP A 87 -1.50 -13.83 -23.42
CA ASP A 87 -2.07 -13.36 -24.70
C ASP A 87 -1.96 -14.37 -25.87
N GLN A 88 -1.73 -15.66 -25.61
CA GLN A 88 -1.60 -16.67 -26.69
C GLN A 88 -2.76 -17.67 -26.79
N THR A 89 -3.79 -17.63 -25.93
CA THR A 89 -4.81 -18.71 -25.89
C THR A 89 -6.21 -18.31 -26.34
N ASP A 90 -6.50 -17.03 -26.60
CA ASP A 90 -7.85 -16.60 -27.06
C ASP A 90 -7.97 -16.44 -28.59
N THR A 91 -6.86 -16.31 -29.33
CA THR A 91 -6.89 -16.32 -30.80
C THR A 91 -7.20 -17.71 -31.38
N GLY A 92 -6.97 -18.79 -30.60
CA GLY A 92 -7.20 -20.17 -31.04
C GLY A 92 -8.65 -20.65 -30.95
N LYS A 93 -9.51 -20.00 -30.16
CA LYS A 93 -10.92 -20.43 -29.99
C LYS A 93 -11.88 -19.82 -31.01
N SER A 94 -11.51 -18.71 -31.64
CA SER A 94 -12.31 -18.14 -32.74
C SER A 94 -12.16 -18.92 -34.05
N CYS A 95 -11.09 -19.71 -34.23
CA CYS A 95 -10.82 -20.43 -35.47
C CYS A 95 -11.52 -21.81 -35.55
N CYS A 96 -12.02 -22.37 -34.45
CA CYS A 96 -12.55 -23.74 -34.40
C CYS A 96 -13.99 -23.86 -33.90
N GLY A 97 -14.75 -22.77 -33.87
CA GLY A 97 -16.13 -22.76 -33.39
C GLY A 97 -17.09 -22.13 -34.39
N ASN A 98 -17.27 -22.78 -35.55
CA ASN A 98 -18.46 -22.71 -36.40
C ASN A 98 -18.28 -23.73 -37.55
N HIS A 99 -18.59 -24.99 -37.27
CA HIS A 99 -19.18 -25.93 -38.21
C HIS A 99 -19.77 -27.13 -37.47
#